data_AF-A0A930Z3R0-F1
#
_entry.id   AF-A0A930Z3R0-F1
#
_cell.length_a   1.000
_cell.length_b   1.000
_cell.length_c   1.000
_cell.angle_alpha   90.00
_cell.angle_beta   90.00
_cell.angle_gamma   90.00
#
_symmetry.space_group_name_H-M   'P 1'
#
loop_
_entity.id
_entity.type
_entity.pdbx_description
1 polymer ?
#
loop_
_entity_poly.entity_id
_entity_poly.type
_entity_poly.pdbx_seq_one_letter_code
_entity_poly.pdbx_strand_id
1 'polypeptide(L)'
;MRLTAVVRRLRARPVASSPPAPGASEVQAVAKRNRGSLQLRHVDAGSCNGCELEIASIFSPVYDAERFGMRLEASPRHADGLLVTGPVTRNMADPLRKTFEAVPNPRVVVAVGDCARNCGVFSGAYGVEGAVADVVPVDLEIPGCPPDPQTIITALRGLSGT
;
A
#
# COMPACT_ATOMS: atom_id res chain seq x y z
N MET A 1 43.93 -9.08 13.71
CA MET A 1 42.80 -8.12 13.55
C MET A 1 41.81 -8.71 12.55
N ARG A 2 40.57 -8.96 12.99
CA ARG A 2 39.61 -9.89 12.37
C ARG A 2 38.86 -9.29 11.16
N LEU A 3 39.39 -9.51 9.95
CA LEU A 3 38.71 -9.25 8.66
C LEU A 3 37.29 -9.85 8.58
N THR A 4 37.01 -10.90 9.35
CA THR A 4 35.70 -11.57 9.44
C THR A 4 34.56 -10.67 9.92
N ALA A 5 34.83 -9.66 10.76
CA ALA A 5 33.79 -8.76 11.27
C ALA A 5 33.28 -7.77 10.21
N VAL A 6 34.16 -7.34 9.29
CA VAL A 6 33.83 -6.40 8.21
C VAL A 6 33.00 -7.09 7.13
N VAL A 7 33.35 -8.33 6.76
CA VAL A 7 32.57 -9.12 5.79
C VAL A 7 31.18 -9.47 6.33
N ARG A 8 31.03 -9.68 7.65
CA ARG A 8 29.73 -9.94 8.28
C ARG A 8 28.81 -8.71 8.29
N ARG A 9 29.37 -7.49 8.36
CA ARG A 9 28.61 -6.23 8.18
C ARG A 9 28.20 -5.99 6.72
N LEU A 10 29.03 -6.36 5.75
CA LEU A 10 28.67 -6.29 4.33
C LEU A 10 27.58 -7.30 3.95
N ARG A 11 27.46 -8.42 4.67
CA ARG A 11 26.37 -9.40 4.51
C ARG A 11 25.13 -9.11 5.36
N ALA A 12 25.23 -8.22 6.35
CA ALA A 12 24.07 -7.78 7.10
C ALA A 12 23.27 -6.81 6.23
N ARG A 13 22.44 -7.37 5.33
CA ARG A 13 21.31 -6.63 4.77
C ARG A 13 20.54 -6.03 5.96
N PRO A 14 20.07 -4.78 5.88
CA PRO A 14 19.07 -4.32 6.84
C PRO A 14 17.90 -5.29 6.70
N VAL A 15 17.76 -6.18 7.69
CA VAL A 15 16.55 -6.96 7.86
C VAL A 15 15.53 -5.92 8.29
N ALA A 16 14.80 -5.39 7.31
CA ALA A 16 13.59 -4.64 7.57
C ALA A 16 12.74 -5.48 8.51
N SER A 17 12.30 -4.83 9.60
CA SER A 17 11.50 -5.41 10.67
C SER A 17 10.39 -6.30 10.10
N SER A 18 10.11 -7.39 10.80
CA SER A 18 8.98 -8.26 10.47
C SER A 18 7.72 -7.41 10.30
N PRO A 19 6.98 -7.56 9.19
CA PRO A 19 5.80 -6.75 8.93
C PRO A 19 4.75 -6.98 10.03
N PRO A 20 3.94 -5.95 10.36
CA PRO A 20 2.81 -6.12 11.27
C PRO A 20 1.89 -7.20 10.70
N ALA A 21 1.42 -8.11 11.56
CA ALA A 21 0.55 -9.20 11.15
C ALA A 21 -0.77 -8.62 10.60
N PRO A 22 -1.17 -8.99 9.37
CA PRO A 22 -2.45 -8.52 8.85
C PRO A 22 -3.60 -9.09 9.70
N GLY A 23 -4.48 -8.20 10.15
CA GLY A 23 -5.75 -8.57 10.77
C GLY A 23 -6.74 -9.11 9.73
N ALA A 24 -7.64 -9.98 10.19
CA ALA A 24 -8.71 -10.67 9.43
C ALA A 24 -8.27 -11.84 8.51
N SER A 25 -9.08 -12.90 8.52
CA SER A 25 -8.85 -14.18 7.84
C SER A 25 -8.76 -14.08 6.32
N GLU A 26 -9.39 -13.05 5.72
CA GLU A 26 -9.37 -12.82 4.27
C GLU A 26 -8.04 -12.25 3.79
N VAL A 27 -7.45 -11.32 4.56
CA VAL A 27 -6.12 -10.76 4.26
C VAL A 27 -5.05 -11.85 4.30
N GLN A 28 -5.18 -12.82 5.21
CA GLN A 28 -4.31 -14.00 5.26
C GLN A 28 -4.51 -14.94 4.06
N ALA A 29 -5.74 -15.07 3.55
CA ALA A 29 -6.02 -15.85 2.35
C ALA A 29 -5.43 -15.21 1.09
N VAL A 30 -5.57 -13.88 0.95
CA VAL A 30 -4.93 -13.11 -0.12
C VAL A 30 -3.40 -13.21 -0.01
N ALA A 31 -2.85 -13.00 1.19
CA ALA A 31 -1.41 -13.09 1.41
C ALA A 31 -0.86 -14.50 1.11
N LYS A 32 -1.63 -15.56 1.36
CA LYS A 32 -1.27 -16.93 1.00
C LYS A 32 -1.33 -17.19 -0.51
N ARG A 33 -2.32 -16.63 -1.22
CA ARG A 33 -2.46 -16.76 -2.67
C ARG A 33 -1.38 -16.00 -3.42
N ASN A 34 -1.06 -14.79 -2.98
CA ASN A 34 -0.20 -13.85 -3.69
C ASN A 34 1.25 -13.87 -3.18
N ARG A 35 1.69 -14.97 -2.57
CA ARG A 35 3.03 -15.07 -1.98
C ARG A 35 4.10 -14.83 -3.03
N GLY A 36 4.85 -13.75 -2.88
CA GLY A 36 5.90 -13.35 -3.82
C GLY A 36 5.41 -12.78 -5.15
N SER A 37 4.13 -12.45 -5.29
CA SER A 37 3.56 -11.84 -6.50
C SER A 37 2.33 -10.98 -6.16
N LEU A 38 2.56 -9.76 -5.67
CA LEU A 38 1.49 -8.82 -5.29
C LEU A 38 1.33 -7.75 -6.39
N GLN A 39 0.28 -7.85 -7.20
CA GLN A 39 -0.04 -6.85 -8.22
C GLN A 39 -1.06 -5.84 -7.66
N LEU A 40 -0.73 -4.56 -7.64
CA LEU A 40 -1.61 -3.52 -7.06
C LEU A 40 -2.01 -2.48 -8.10
N ARG A 41 -3.26 -2.02 -8.07
CA ARG A 41 -3.67 -0.82 -8.80
C ARG A 41 -3.71 0.36 -7.83
N HIS A 42 -2.87 1.36 -8.09
CA HIS A 42 -2.95 2.63 -7.37
C HIS A 42 -4.18 3.44 -7.80
N VAL A 43 -4.91 4.00 -6.83
CA VAL A 43 -6.06 4.87 -7.07
C VAL A 43 -5.90 6.12 -6.22
N ASP A 44 -5.73 7.25 -6.88
CA ASP A 44 -5.82 8.57 -6.25
C ASP A 44 -7.30 8.96 -6.10
N ALA A 45 -7.78 9.06 -4.85
CA ALA A 45 -9.16 9.44 -4.55
C ALA A 45 -9.36 10.93 -4.23
N GLY A 46 -8.29 11.74 -4.27
CA GLY A 46 -8.31 13.15 -3.87
C GLY A 46 -7.02 13.66 -3.23
N SER A 47 -5.90 12.99 -3.47
CA SER A 47 -4.59 13.24 -2.88
C SER A 47 -3.97 14.56 -3.34
N CYS A 48 -2.99 15.04 -2.57
CA CYS A 48 -2.14 16.17 -2.92
C CYS A 48 -0.87 15.78 -3.70
N ASN A 49 -0.80 14.54 -4.21
CA ASN A 49 0.36 13.91 -4.85
C ASN A 49 1.53 13.55 -3.89
N GLY A 50 1.43 13.84 -2.60
CA GLY A 50 2.50 13.54 -1.64
C GLY A 50 2.72 12.04 -1.46
N CYS A 51 1.65 11.27 -1.25
CA CYS A 51 1.76 9.81 -1.08
C CYS A 51 2.16 9.12 -2.39
N GLU A 52 1.77 9.67 -3.54
CA GLU A 52 2.08 9.18 -4.88
C GLU A 52 3.58 9.25 -5.17
N LEU A 53 4.26 10.31 -4.73
CA LEU A 53 5.72 10.41 -4.86
C LEU A 53 6.42 9.30 -4.05
N GLU A 54 5.93 8.99 -2.85
CA GLU A 54 6.49 7.89 -2.05
C GLU A 54 6.13 6.51 -2.59
N ILE A 55 4.93 6.35 -3.16
CA ILE A 55 4.55 5.13 -3.88
C ILE A 55 5.38 4.96 -5.15
N ALA A 56 5.70 6.03 -5.87
CA ALA A 56 6.60 5.94 -7.02
C ALA A 56 8.04 5.63 -6.58
N SER A 57 8.48 6.19 -5.45
CA SER A 57 9.84 6.00 -4.96
C SER A 57 10.11 4.56 -4.53
N ILE A 58 9.13 3.82 -3.99
CA ILE A 58 9.33 2.39 -3.66
C ILE A 58 9.68 1.51 -4.87
N PHE A 59 9.28 1.90 -6.09
CA PHE A 59 9.65 1.20 -7.34
C PHE A 59 10.92 1.73 -7.99
N SER A 60 11.54 2.77 -7.41
CA SER A 60 12.85 3.25 -7.87
C SER A 60 13.96 2.25 -7.52
N PRO A 61 15.13 2.32 -8.20
CA PRO A 61 16.28 1.45 -7.90
C PRO A 61 16.82 1.57 -6.46
N VAL A 62 16.49 2.64 -5.75
CA VAL A 62 16.95 2.87 -4.36
C VAL A 62 16.23 1.91 -3.39
N TYR A 63 14.93 1.73 -3.59
CA TYR A 63 14.07 0.96 -2.69
C TYR A 63 13.72 -0.42 -3.25
N ASP A 64 13.57 -0.52 -4.58
CA ASP A 64 13.40 -1.75 -5.35
C ASP A 64 12.37 -2.69 -4.75
N ALA A 65 11.11 -2.24 -4.69
CA ALA A 65 9.99 -3.06 -4.22
C ALA A 65 9.71 -4.27 -5.13
N GLU A 66 10.08 -4.20 -6.41
CA GLU A 66 9.88 -5.30 -7.37
C GLU A 66 10.59 -6.59 -6.96
N ARG A 67 11.74 -6.50 -6.27
CA ARG A 67 12.45 -7.69 -5.75
C ARG A 67 11.63 -8.52 -4.76
N PHE A 68 10.59 -7.93 -4.18
CA PHE A 68 9.65 -8.60 -3.28
C PHE A 68 8.38 -9.08 -4.01
N GLY A 69 8.36 -9.01 -5.34
CA GLY A 69 7.23 -9.43 -6.17
C GLY A 69 6.09 -8.41 -6.23
N MET A 70 6.32 -7.16 -5.83
CA MET A 70 5.33 -6.09 -5.85
C MET A 70 5.38 -5.34 -7.18
N ARG A 71 4.24 -5.02 -7.78
CA ARG A 71 4.17 -4.18 -8.99
C ARG A 71 2.90 -3.34 -9.02
N LEU A 72 2.95 -2.23 -9.77
CA LEU A 72 1.79 -1.44 -10.09
C LEU A 72 1.22 -1.83 -11.45
N GLU A 73 -0.03 -2.27 -11.44
CA GLU A 73 -0.79 -2.59 -12.65
C GLU A 73 -1.61 -1.39 -13.11
N ALA A 74 -1.75 -1.25 -14.43
CA ALA A 74 -2.52 -0.16 -15.04
C ALA A 74 -4.04 -0.43 -14.99
N SER A 75 -4.44 -1.71 -15.05
CA SER A 75 -5.84 -2.13 -15.08
C SER A 75 -6.23 -2.77 -13.76
N PRO A 76 -7.36 -2.36 -13.13
CA PRO A 76 -7.86 -3.02 -11.92
C PRO A 76 -8.22 -4.50 -12.17
N ARG A 77 -8.52 -4.90 -13.41
CA ARG A 77 -8.85 -6.28 -13.76
C ARG A 77 -7.66 -7.24 -13.68
N HIS A 78 -6.43 -6.72 -13.70
CA HIS A 78 -5.19 -7.49 -13.57
C HIS A 78 -4.55 -7.37 -12.19
N ALA A 79 -5.10 -6.49 -11.34
CA ALA A 79 -4.59 -6.29 -10.00
C ALA A 79 -5.15 -7.33 -9.03
N ASP A 80 -4.37 -7.68 -8.02
CA ASP A 80 -4.79 -8.44 -6.87
C ASP A 80 -5.33 -7.55 -5.73
N GLY A 81 -5.22 -6.24 -5.88
CA GLY A 81 -5.66 -5.30 -4.86
C GLY A 81 -5.52 -3.84 -5.26
N LEU A 82 -6.01 -2.97 -4.39
CA LEU A 82 -5.96 -1.52 -4.54
C LEU A 82 -5.03 -0.89 -3.52
N LEU A 83 -4.29 0.12 -3.98
CA LEU A 83 -3.50 1.01 -3.15
C LEU A 83 -4.11 2.40 -3.26
N VAL A 84 -4.87 2.83 -2.25
CA VAL A 84 -5.71 4.04 -2.31
C VAL A 84 -5.08 5.17 -1.50
N THR A 85 -5.02 6.36 -2.09
CA THR A 85 -4.45 7.57 -1.48
C THR A 85 -5.45 8.72 -1.45
N GLY A 86 -5.20 9.67 -0.53
CA GLY A 86 -5.97 10.89 -0.39
C GLY A 86 -7.27 10.72 0.40
N PRO A 87 -7.88 11.83 0.86
CA PRO A 87 -9.26 11.78 1.32
C PRO A 87 -10.15 11.44 0.13
N VAL A 88 -11.21 10.65 0.32
CA VAL A 88 -12.11 10.35 -0.79
C VAL A 88 -12.92 11.61 -1.07
N THR A 89 -12.68 12.24 -2.23
CA THR A 89 -13.51 13.36 -2.68
C THR A 89 -14.88 12.86 -3.12
N ARG A 90 -15.91 13.71 -3.02
CA ARG A 90 -17.27 13.38 -3.48
C ARG A 90 -17.30 12.87 -4.92
N ASN A 91 -16.49 13.47 -5.79
CA ASN A 91 -16.40 13.09 -7.20
C ASN A 91 -15.70 11.74 -7.41
N MET A 92 -14.84 11.32 -6.48
CA MET A 92 -14.09 10.06 -6.57
C MET A 92 -14.76 8.90 -5.85
N ALA A 93 -15.81 9.13 -5.06
CA ALA A 93 -16.52 8.06 -4.35
C ALA A 93 -17.03 6.96 -5.30
N ASP A 94 -17.75 7.35 -6.36
CA ASP A 94 -18.29 6.39 -7.33
C ASP A 94 -17.21 5.73 -8.22
N PRO A 95 -16.22 6.48 -8.77
CA PRO A 95 -15.08 5.87 -9.45
C PRO A 95 -14.32 4.86 -8.58
N LEU A 96 -14.14 5.14 -7.28
CA LEU A 96 -13.45 4.23 -6.37
C LEU A 96 -14.25 2.93 -6.17
N ARG A 97 -15.57 3.02 -5.93
CA ARG A 97 -16.45 1.83 -5.82
C ARG A 97 -16.41 0.98 -7.09
N LYS A 98 -16.55 1.58 -8.27
CA LYS A 98 -16.48 0.87 -9.56
C LYS A 98 -15.13 0.21 -9.78
N THR A 99 -14.05 0.88 -9.36
CA THR A 99 -12.70 0.33 -9.46
C THR A 99 -12.55 -0.89 -8.55
N PHE A 100 -13.04 -0.79 -7.32
CA PHE A 100 -13.06 -1.89 -6.35
C PHE A 100 -13.88 -3.10 -6.83
N GLU A 101 -15.05 -2.87 -7.45
CA GLU A 101 -15.86 -3.92 -8.05
C GLU A 101 -15.19 -4.59 -9.27
N ALA A 102 -14.33 -3.86 -9.99
CA ALA A 102 -13.62 -4.37 -11.14
C ALA A 102 -12.40 -5.25 -10.79
N VAL A 103 -11.95 -5.25 -9.54
CA VAL A 103 -10.84 -6.10 -9.07
C VAL A 103 -11.33 -7.53 -8.79
N PRO A 104 -10.70 -8.57 -9.34
CA PRO A 104 -11.07 -9.97 -9.10
C PRO A 104 -10.98 -10.38 -7.62
N ASN A 105 -11.88 -11.26 -7.17
CA ASN A 105 -11.75 -11.91 -5.86
C ASN A 105 -10.72 -13.07 -5.92
N PRO A 106 -9.94 -13.30 -4.84
CA PRO A 106 -9.86 -12.52 -3.61
C PRO A 106 -8.97 -11.26 -3.80
N ARG A 107 -9.38 -10.12 -3.22
CA ARG A 107 -8.69 -8.82 -3.35
C ARG A 107 -8.30 -8.22 -2.01
N VAL A 108 -7.29 -7.34 -2.00
CA VAL A 108 -6.88 -6.54 -0.84
C VAL A 108 -7.02 -5.04 -1.11
N VAL A 109 -7.43 -4.25 -0.13
CA VAL A 109 -7.48 -2.78 -0.20
C VAL A 109 -6.57 -2.19 0.87
N VAL A 110 -5.61 -1.38 0.43
CA VAL A 110 -4.65 -0.71 1.30
C VAL A 110 -4.86 0.80 1.23
N ALA A 111 -5.17 1.42 2.36
CA ALA A 111 -5.26 2.88 2.49
C ALA A 111 -3.89 3.44 2.87
N VAL A 112 -3.36 4.38 2.09
CA VAL A 112 -2.03 4.95 2.27
C VAL A 112 -2.12 6.42 2.65
N GLY A 113 -1.53 6.73 3.80
CA GLY A 113 -1.43 8.06 4.37
C GLY A 113 -2.62 8.46 5.24
N ASP A 114 -2.41 9.48 6.05
CA ASP A 114 -3.38 9.91 7.06
C ASP A 114 -4.68 10.41 6.40
N CYS A 115 -4.59 11.06 5.24
CA CYS A 115 -5.77 11.50 4.52
C CYS A 115 -6.66 10.34 4.03
N ALA A 116 -6.07 9.19 3.66
CA ALA A 116 -6.83 8.01 3.27
C ALA A 116 -7.48 7.32 4.48
N ARG A 117 -6.85 7.42 5.64
CA ARG A 117 -7.28 6.77 6.89
C ARG A 117 -8.36 7.54 7.65
N ASN A 118 -8.24 8.87 7.73
CA ASN A 118 -9.15 9.70 8.55
C ASN A 118 -9.41 11.10 7.97
N CYS A 119 -9.22 11.28 6.66
CA CYS A 119 -9.29 12.56 5.94
C CYS A 119 -8.16 13.56 6.28
N GLY A 120 -7.36 13.31 7.32
CA GLY A 120 -6.25 14.16 7.72
C GLY A 120 -6.68 15.63 7.90
N VAL A 121 -5.91 16.54 7.31
CA VAL A 121 -6.18 17.99 7.35
C VAL A 121 -7.46 18.41 6.61
N PHE A 122 -8.04 17.52 5.81
CA PHE A 122 -9.27 17.78 5.04
C PHE A 122 -10.53 17.21 5.71
N SER A 123 -10.43 16.74 6.96
CA SER A 123 -11.59 16.27 7.72
C SER A 123 -12.68 17.36 7.82
N GLY A 124 -13.90 17.01 7.43
CA GLY A 124 -15.04 17.94 7.42
C GLY A 124 -15.05 18.98 6.29
N ALA A 125 -14.10 18.92 5.35
CA ALA A 125 -14.09 19.82 4.20
C ALA A 125 -15.26 19.53 3.24
N TYR A 126 -15.80 20.59 2.62
CA TYR A 126 -17.02 20.51 1.80
C TYR A 126 -16.94 19.51 0.62
N GLY A 127 -15.74 19.28 0.08
CA GLY A 127 -15.52 18.41 -1.08
C GLY A 127 -15.15 16.97 -0.74
N VAL A 128 -15.02 16.66 0.56
CA VAL A 128 -14.63 15.33 1.05
C VAL A 128 -15.89 14.53 1.37
N GLU A 129 -15.93 13.29 0.86
CA GLU A 129 -16.94 12.29 1.21
C GLU A 129 -16.58 11.61 2.53
N GLY A 130 -15.31 11.23 2.70
CA GLY A 130 -14.83 10.56 3.91
C GLY A 130 -13.44 9.96 3.76
N ALA A 131 -13.09 9.07 4.68
CA ALA A 131 -11.93 8.20 4.58
C ALA A 131 -12.20 7.07 3.58
N VAL A 132 -11.15 6.33 3.19
CA VAL A 132 -11.30 5.21 2.26
C VAL A 132 -12.22 4.13 2.83
N ALA A 133 -12.12 3.87 4.14
CA ALA A 133 -12.94 2.89 4.85
C ALA A 133 -14.45 3.22 4.86
N ASP A 134 -14.82 4.49 4.65
CA ASP A 134 -16.23 4.91 4.54
C ASP A 134 -16.84 4.56 3.17
N VAL A 135 -16.01 4.27 2.17
CA VAL A 135 -16.43 4.07 0.77
C VAL A 135 -16.22 2.63 0.30
N VAL A 136 -15.11 2.01 0.68
CA VAL A 136 -14.76 0.61 0.37
C VAL A 136 -14.13 -0.07 1.59
N PRO A 137 -14.29 -1.40 1.78
CA PRO A 137 -13.67 -2.09 2.90
C PRO A 137 -12.13 -2.02 2.79
N VAL A 138 -11.48 -1.59 3.86
CA VAL A 138 -10.02 -1.47 3.95
C VAL A 138 -9.46 -2.61 4.78
N ASP A 139 -8.43 -3.27 4.25
CA ASP A 139 -7.76 -4.40 4.90
C ASP A 139 -6.50 -3.97 5.67
N LEU A 140 -5.83 -2.92 5.19
CA LEU A 140 -4.59 -2.42 5.75
C LEU A 140 -4.53 -0.89 5.65
N GLU A 141 -4.18 -0.23 6.75
CA GLU A 141 -3.93 1.20 6.80
C GLU A 141 -2.44 1.48 7.04
N ILE A 142 -1.86 2.36 6.23
CA ILE A 142 -0.47 2.80 6.37
C ILE A 142 -0.48 4.27 6.83
N PRO A 143 -0.18 4.57 8.11
CA PRO A 143 -0.16 5.94 8.62
C PRO A 143 1.03 6.75 8.08
N GLY A 144 0.84 8.06 7.89
CA GLY A 144 1.89 9.01 7.48
C GLY A 144 1.41 10.15 6.57
N CYS A 145 2.19 11.24 6.47
CA CYS A 145 1.85 12.40 5.65
C CYS A 145 3.08 13.05 4.95
N PRO A 146 3.61 12.45 3.87
CA PRO A 146 3.35 11.08 3.41
C PRO A 146 4.13 10.03 4.26
N PRO A 147 3.73 8.75 4.22
CA PRO A 147 4.50 7.68 4.85
C PRO A 147 5.85 7.48 4.15
N ASP A 148 6.90 7.20 4.92
CA ASP A 148 8.23 6.90 4.37
C ASP A 148 8.19 5.64 3.47
N PRO A 149 8.96 5.60 2.37
CA PRO A 149 8.99 4.44 1.44
C PRO A 149 9.28 3.10 2.12
N GLN A 150 10.15 3.05 3.13
CA GLN A 150 10.42 1.83 3.89
C GLN A 150 9.20 1.37 4.67
N THR A 151 8.39 2.31 5.16
CA THR A 151 7.14 2.01 5.87
C THR A 151 6.13 1.40 4.90
N ILE A 152 5.99 1.96 3.70
CA ILE A 152 5.12 1.41 2.65
C ILE A 152 5.57 -0.01 2.28
N ILE A 153 6.85 -0.23 2.00
CA ILE A 153 7.39 -1.56 1.66
C ILE A 153 7.15 -2.55 2.79
N THR A 154 7.42 -2.16 4.03
CA THR A 154 7.25 -3.05 5.19
C THR A 154 5.78 -3.47 5.34
N ALA A 155 4.85 -2.52 5.19
CA ALA A 155 3.42 -2.82 5.24
C ALA A 155 3.01 -3.78 4.10
N LEU A 156 3.43 -3.51 2.87
CA LEU A 156 3.10 -4.36 1.71
C LEU A 156 3.75 -5.75 1.79
N ARG A 157 4.92 -5.88 2.44
CA ARG A 157 5.57 -7.18 2.64
C ARG A 157 4.76 -8.10 3.55
N GLY A 158 3.98 -7.54 4.47
CA GLY A 158 3.01 -8.30 5.25
C GLY A 158 1.97 -9.00 4.37
N LEU A 159 1.64 -8.39 3.23
CA LEU A 159 0.69 -8.92 2.26
C LEU A 159 1.35 -9.85 1.23
N SER A 160 2.58 -9.58 0.78
CA SER A 160 3.28 -10.46 -0.17
C SER A 160 3.87 -11.72 0.50
N GLY A 161 3.93 -11.77 1.83
CA GLY A 161 4.38 -12.96 2.58
C GLY A 161 5.86 -13.31 2.40
N THR A 162 6.69 -12.34 2.00
CA THR A 162 8.15 -12.41 1.76
C THR A 162 8.92 -11.46 2.67
#